data_AF-A0A0Q8LAG0-F1
#
_entry.id   AF-A0A0Q8LAG0-F1
#
_cell.length_a   1.000
_cell.length_b   1.000
_cell.length_c   1.000
_cell.angle_alpha   90.00
_cell.angle_beta   90.00
_cell.angle_gamma   90.00
#
_symmetry.space_group_name_H-M   'P 1'
#
loop_
_entity.id
_entity.type
_entity.pdbx_description
1 polymer ?
#
loop_
_entity_poly.entity_id
_entity_poly.type
_entity_poly.pdbx_seq_one_letter_code
_entity_poly.pdbx_strand_id
1 'polypeptide(L)'
;MNTDRLLRACTVAEAQLSSQTALLVLCKFGKTEVEGGGFRSLIARALELSVPVLIGVPLINLLPFREFSAGLAREMDLSEIVSSPLTAAERLLSHWSLMSETKTEVA
;
A
#
# COMPACT_ATOMS: atom_id res chain seq x y z
N MET A 1 -3.64 20.34 -5.25
CA MET A 1 -4.04 18.98 -5.66
C MET A 1 -5.50 19.05 -6.08
N ASN A 2 -5.88 18.46 -7.21
CA ASN A 2 -7.29 18.44 -7.64
C ASN A 2 -7.97 17.21 -7.01
N THR A 3 -8.70 17.44 -5.93
CA THR A 3 -9.30 16.38 -5.10
C THR A 3 -10.35 15.58 -5.87
N ASP A 4 -11.13 16.21 -6.76
CA ASP A 4 -12.15 15.52 -7.56
C ASP A 4 -11.54 14.51 -8.55
N ARG A 5 -10.44 14.90 -9.20
CA ARG A 5 -9.73 13.98 -10.11
C ARG A 5 -9.12 12.81 -9.34
N LEU A 6 -8.60 13.06 -8.14
CA LEU A 6 -8.08 12.01 -7.28
C LEU A 6 -9.18 11.04 -6.86
N LEU A 7 -10.33 11.57 -6.41
CA LEU A 7 -11.47 10.77 -5.99
C LEU A 7 -11.97 9.90 -7.14
N ARG A 8 -12.14 10.46 -8.34
CA ARG A 8 -12.53 9.69 -9.54
C ARG A 8 -11.54 8.58 -9.86
N ALA A 9 -10.24 8.87 -9.79
CA ALA A 9 -9.21 7.85 -10.02
C ALA A 9 -9.29 6.72 -8.98
N CYS A 10 -9.54 7.06 -7.71
CA CYS A 10 -9.75 6.06 -6.65
C CYS A 10 -10.97 5.20 -6.93
N THR A 11 -12.11 5.79 -7.31
CA THR A 11 -13.33 5.04 -7.65
C THR A 11 -13.10 4.08 -8.82
N VAL A 12 -12.41 4.52 -9.87
CA VAL A 12 -12.09 3.67 -11.02
C VAL A 12 -11.14 2.53 -10.61
N ALA A 13 -10.11 2.84 -9.82
CA ALA A 13 -9.18 1.83 -9.33
C ALA A 13 -9.89 0.80 -8.43
N GLU A 14 -10.74 1.25 -7.53
CA GLU A 14 -11.52 0.38 -6.63
C GLU A 14 -12.45 -0.55 -7.41
N ALA A 15 -13.10 -0.05 -8.47
CA ALA A 15 -13.98 -0.85 -9.32
C ALA A 15 -13.24 -1.93 -10.13
N GLN A 16 -11.96 -1.74 -10.43
CA GLN A 16 -11.12 -2.70 -11.16
C GLN A 16 -10.31 -3.61 -10.23
N LEU A 17 -10.24 -3.27 -8.95
CA LEU A 17 -9.50 -4.03 -7.96
C LEU A 17 -10.17 -5.39 -7.73
N SER A 18 -9.37 -6.45 -7.80
CA SER A 18 -9.84 -7.81 -7.58
C SER A 18 -8.80 -8.62 -6.83
N SER A 19 -9.18 -9.82 -6.36
CA SER A 19 -8.23 -10.76 -5.76
C SER A 19 -7.15 -11.26 -6.73
N GLN A 20 -7.27 -10.98 -8.03
CA GLN A 20 -6.25 -11.28 -9.04
C GLN A 20 -5.23 -10.13 -9.21
N THR A 21 -5.47 -8.96 -8.59
CA THR A 21 -4.52 -7.84 -8.64
C THR A 21 -3.25 -8.20 -7.87
N ALA A 22 -2.10 -8.15 -8.55
CA ALA A 22 -0.83 -8.52 -7.95
C ALA A 22 -0.30 -7.48 -6.94
N LEU A 23 -0.53 -6.19 -7.20
CA LEU A 23 -0.04 -5.09 -6.36
C LEU A 23 -0.84 -3.81 -6.67
N LEU A 24 -1.24 -3.10 -5.61
CA LEU A 24 -1.72 -1.72 -5.71
C LEU A 24 -0.58 -0.75 -5.39
N VAL A 25 -0.25 0.14 -6.31
CA VAL A 25 0.78 1.17 -6.11
C VAL A 25 0.11 2.54 -6.00
N LEU A 26 0.38 3.24 -4.90
CA LEU A 26 -0.17 4.56 -4.60
C LEU A 26 0.96 5.58 -4.44
N CYS A 27 0.72 6.81 -4.91
CA CYS A 27 1.76 7.84 -4.95
C CYS A 27 2.26 8.22 -3.55
N LYS A 28 1.36 8.68 -2.67
CA LYS A 28 1.74 9.09 -1.31
C LYS A 28 0.61 9.08 -0.30
N PHE A 29 0.94 8.84 0.97
CA PHE A 29 0.08 9.09 2.13
C PHE A 29 0.23 10.54 2.58
N GLY A 30 -0.67 11.40 2.12
CA GLY A 30 -0.63 12.86 2.28
C GLY A 30 -1.56 13.38 3.38
N LYS A 31 -1.72 14.71 3.38
CA LYS A 31 -2.62 15.42 4.33
C LYS A 31 -4.05 14.86 4.31
N THR A 32 -4.59 14.59 3.12
CA THR A 32 -5.96 14.07 2.96
C THR A 32 -6.13 12.70 3.60
N GLU A 33 -5.14 11.82 3.49
CA GLU A 33 -5.16 10.50 4.14
C GLU A 33 -5.02 10.62 5.67
N VAL A 34 -4.16 11.51 6.15
CA VAL A 34 -4.03 11.82 7.59
C VAL A 34 -5.38 12.27 8.16
N GLU A 35 -6.14 13.08 7.41
CA GLU A 35 -7.48 13.56 7.79
C GLU A 35 -8.60 12.52 7.62
N GLY A 36 -8.31 11.30 7.14
CA GLY A 36 -9.29 10.23 7.02
C GLY A 36 -9.86 9.99 5.62
N GLY A 37 -9.46 10.77 4.63
CA GLY A 37 -9.94 10.65 3.25
C GLY A 37 -8.94 9.99 2.29
N GLY A 38 -9.05 10.38 1.02
CA GLY A 38 -8.09 10.04 -0.02
C GLY A 38 -8.06 8.54 -0.29
N PHE A 39 -6.88 7.93 -0.25
CA PHE A 39 -6.72 6.52 -0.57
C PHE A 39 -7.18 5.54 0.51
N ARG A 40 -7.55 5.99 1.72
CA ARG A 40 -7.77 5.08 2.85
C ARG A 40 -8.80 3.98 2.57
N SER A 41 -9.92 4.30 1.94
CA SER A 41 -10.93 3.29 1.56
C SER A 41 -10.40 2.29 0.54
N LEU A 42 -9.66 2.79 -0.46
CA LEU A 42 -9.04 1.93 -1.48
C LEU A 42 -7.97 1.00 -0.88
N ILE A 43 -7.18 1.49 0.09
CA ILE A 43 -6.20 0.68 0.83
C ILE A 43 -6.93 -0.42 1.62
N ALA A 44 -7.98 -0.07 2.36
CA ALA A 44 -8.77 -1.05 3.11
C ALA A 44 -9.34 -2.13 2.17
N ARG A 45 -9.90 -1.72 1.03
CA ARG A 45 -10.45 -2.63 0.03
C ARG A 45 -9.40 -3.57 -0.57
N ALA A 46 -8.19 -3.08 -0.81
CA ALA A 46 -7.08 -3.91 -1.27
C ALA A 46 -6.73 -4.99 -0.23
N LEU A 47 -6.65 -4.61 1.05
CA LEU A 47 -6.35 -5.55 2.13
C LEU A 47 -7.45 -6.61 2.31
N GLU A 48 -8.73 -6.24 2.19
CA GLU A 48 -9.85 -7.19 2.19
C GLU A 48 -9.72 -8.25 1.08
N LEU A 49 -9.21 -7.84 -0.09
CA LEU A 49 -8.98 -8.71 -1.23
C LEU A 49 -7.64 -9.45 -1.17
N SER A 50 -6.89 -9.32 -0.07
CA SER A 50 -5.52 -9.84 0.08
C SER A 50 -4.54 -9.31 -0.99
N VAL A 51 -4.80 -8.10 -1.50
CA VAL A 51 -3.94 -7.40 -2.46
C VAL A 51 -2.93 -6.54 -1.69
N PRO A 52 -1.62 -6.66 -1.95
CA PRO A 52 -0.63 -5.80 -1.30
C PRO A 52 -0.77 -4.36 -1.75
N VAL A 53 -0.35 -3.45 -0.87
CA VAL A 53 -0.28 -2.02 -1.16
C VAL A 53 1.14 -1.52 -0.96
N LEU A 54 1.68 -0.88 -2.00
CA LEU A 54 2.91 -0.09 -1.92
C LEU A 54 2.54 1.40 -1.96
N ILE A 55 2.96 2.16 -0.95
CA ILE A 55 2.66 3.59 -0.85
C ILE A 55 3.87 4.37 -0.33
N GLY A 56 4.13 5.53 -0.92
CA GLY A 56 5.13 6.46 -0.39
C GLY A 56 4.62 7.18 0.86
N VAL A 57 5.42 7.24 1.92
CA VAL A 57 5.04 7.95 3.15
C VAL A 57 6.06 9.06 3.41
N PRO A 58 5.70 10.35 3.27
CA PRO A 58 6.56 11.45 3.70
C PRO A 58 6.87 11.33 5.19
N LEU A 59 8.10 11.63 5.61
CA LEU A 59 8.52 11.51 7.02
C LEU A 59 7.59 12.25 8.00
N ILE A 60 7.06 13.41 7.60
CA ILE A 60 6.14 14.20 8.44
C ILE A 60 4.82 13.47 8.73
N ASN A 61 4.45 12.50 7.88
CA ASN A 61 3.23 11.71 7.97
C ASN A 61 3.48 10.28 8.47
N LEU A 62 4.71 9.96 8.89
CA LEU A 62 5.06 8.59 9.28
C LEU A 62 4.30 8.13 10.52
N LEU A 63 4.18 8.97 11.54
CA LEU A 63 3.41 8.66 12.75
C LEU A 63 1.91 8.42 12.45
N PRO A 64 1.18 9.33 11.79
CA PRO A 64 -0.23 9.09 11.46
C PRO A 64 -0.41 7.91 10.48
N PHE A 65 0.58 7.61 9.62
CA PHE A 65 0.55 6.40 8.81
C PHE A 65 0.69 5.12 9.66
N ARG A 66 1.59 5.10 10.66
CA ARG A 66 1.72 3.97 11.60
C ARG A 66 0.43 3.74 12.37
N GLU A 67 -0.21 4.82 12.83
CA GLU A 67 -1.53 4.75 13.47
C GLU A 67 -2.60 4.18 12.53
N PHE A 68 -2.65 4.66 11.28
CA PHE A 68 -3.59 4.15 10.28
C PHE A 68 -3.36 2.67 9.94
N SER A 69 -2.10 2.28 9.74
CA SER A 69 -1.75 0.92 9.34
C SER A 69 -1.84 -0.11 10.46
N ALA A 70 -1.87 0.33 11.73
CA ALA A 70 -2.08 -0.51 12.90
C ALA A 70 -1.16 -1.76 12.94
N GLY A 71 0.10 -1.60 12.53
CA GLY A 71 1.10 -2.68 12.50
C GLY A 71 1.01 -3.61 11.28
N LEU A 72 0.09 -3.37 10.35
CA LEU A 72 -0.02 -4.13 9.08
C LEU A 72 1.04 -3.69 8.05
N ALA A 73 1.62 -2.51 8.21
CA ALA A 73 2.62 -1.99 7.30
C ALA A 73 4.03 -2.46 7.67
N ARG A 74 4.83 -2.78 6.65
CA ARG A 74 6.28 -2.89 6.76
C ARG A 74 6.91 -1.66 6.11
N GLU A 75 7.71 -0.94 6.88
CA GLU A 75 8.49 0.19 6.39
C GLU A 75 9.78 -0.30 5.71
N MET A 76 10.18 0.39 4.65
CA MET A 76 11.41 0.14 3.91
C MET A 76 12.07 1.49 3.64
N ASP A 77 13.39 1.57 3.80
CA ASP A 77 14.11 2.77 3.39
C ASP A 77 14.19 2.82 1.85
N LEU A 78 14.05 4.02 1.28
CA LEU A 78 14.08 4.19 -0.16
C LEU A 78 15.45 3.78 -0.76
N SER A 79 16.54 3.96 0.00
CA SER A 79 17.88 3.52 -0.40
C SER A 79 17.97 2.00 -0.63
N GLU A 80 17.09 1.21 -0.01
CA GLU A 80 17.02 -0.25 -0.21
C GLU A 80 16.37 -0.64 -1.55
N ILE A 81 15.68 0.30 -2.20
CA ILE A 81 14.87 0.05 -3.41
C ILE A 81 15.51 0.67 -4.65
N VAL A 82 16.21 1.79 -4.53
CA VAL A 82 16.63 2.62 -5.68
C VAL A 82 17.84 2.09 -6.46
N SER A 83 18.48 0.99 -6.01
CA SER A 83 19.69 0.47 -6.68
C SER A 83 19.44 -0.01 -8.12
N SER A 84 18.36 -0.77 -8.38
CA SER A 84 17.91 -1.14 -9.74
C SER A 84 16.46 -1.64 -9.73
N PRO A 85 15.71 -1.57 -10.84
CA PRO A 85 14.34 -2.09 -10.92
C PRO A 85 14.21 -3.58 -10.58
N LEU A 86 15.21 -4.40 -10.96
CA LEU A 86 15.24 -5.83 -10.63
C LEU A 86 15.46 -6.04 -9.13
N THR A 87 16.40 -5.31 -8.53
CA THR A 87 16.66 -5.38 -7.08
C THR A 87 15.42 -4.94 -6.30
N ALA A 88 14.74 -3.88 -6.74
CA ALA A 88 13.48 -3.43 -6.16
C ALA A 88 12.41 -4.53 -6.22
N ALA A 89 12.24 -5.16 -7.39
CA ALA A 89 11.28 -6.25 -7.56
C ALA A 89 11.61 -7.46 -6.67
N GLU A 90 12.88 -7.89 -6.63
CA GLU A 90 13.34 -9.00 -5.78
C GLU A 90 13.11 -8.72 -4.29
N ARG A 91 13.38 -7.49 -3.84
CA ARG A 91 13.13 -7.07 -2.45
C ARG A 91 11.65 -7.09 -2.11
N LEU A 92 10.82 -6.52 -2.98
CA LEU A 92 9.36 -6.53 -2.80
C LEU A 92 8.81 -7.97 -2.78
N LEU A 93 9.30 -8.84 -3.67
CA LEU A 93 8.89 -10.25 -3.72
C LEU A 93 9.38 -11.05 -2.52
N SER A 94 10.61 -10.82 -2.05
CA SER A 94 11.14 -11.47 -0.84
C SER A 94 10.32 -11.10 0.39
N HIS A 95 9.88 -9.84 0.48
CA HIS A 95 9.00 -9.39 1.55
C HIS A 95 7.60 -10.00 1.48
N TRP A 96 7.14 -10.33 0.27
CA TRP A 96 5.85 -10.97 -0.01
C TRP A 96 5.85 -12.47 0.29
N SER A 97 6.91 -13.20 -0.05
CA SER A 97 7.01 -14.65 0.18
C SER A 97 6.88 -15.03 1.65
N LEU A 98 7.41 -14.20 2.56
CA LEU A 98 7.28 -14.39 4.00
C LEU A 98 5.81 -14.30 4.49
N MET A 99 4.94 -13.56 3.76
CA MET A 99 3.53 -13.40 4.12
C MET A 99 2.67 -14.58 3.68
N SER A 100 3.06 -15.31 2.63
CA SER A 100 2.37 -16.53 2.20
C SER A 100 2.63 -17.73 3.11
N GLU A 101 3.78 -17.78 3.78
CA GLU A 101 4.15 -18.88 4.68
C GLU A 101 3.41 -18.83 6.03
N THR A 102 2.88 -17.67 6.43
CA THR A 102 2.12 -17.53 7.70
C THR A 102 0.66 -17.98 7.60
N LYS A 103 0.20 -18.40 6.41
CA LYS A 103 -1.21 -18.77 6.16
C LYS A 103 -1.49 -20.29 6.23
N THR A 104 -0.54 -21.10 6.72
CA THR A 104 -0.66 -22.59 6.72
C THR A 104 -0.94 -23.23 8.09
N GLU A 105 -1.08 -22.47 9.19
CA GLU A 105 -1.49 -23.04 10.47
C GLU A 105 -2.82 -22.46 10.98
N VAL A 106 -3.93 -23.04 10.52
CA VAL A 106 -5.01 -23.53 11.40
C VAL A 106 -5.82 -24.56 10.60
N ALA A 107 -5.58 -25.84 10.90
CA ALA A 107 -6.45 -26.96 10.58
C ALA A 107 -7.52 -27.12 11.67
#